data_AF-A0A8C9NP16-F1
#
_entry.id   AF-A0A8C9NP16-F1
#
_cell.length_a   1.000
_cell.length_b   1.000
_cell.length_c   1.000
_cell.angle_alpha   90.00
_cell.angle_beta   90.00
_cell.angle_gamma   90.00
#
_symmetry.space_group_name_H-M   'P 1'
#
loop_
_entity.id
_entity.type
_entity.pdbx_description
1 polymer ?
#
loop_
_entity_poly.entity_id
_entity_poly.type
_entity_poly.pdbx_seq_one_letter_code
_entity_poly.pdbx_strand_id
1 'polypeptide(L)'
;QQLNPTMVSLLAIDLWASKRLGVCAGEGSAWGSARPLMKVIEVSGHGIPWLLGTFYGLCHSDSSAAREVLLNLLFALLLDLVMVAVVKGLVKRPRPTHNKMDMFVTISVDKYSFPSGHATRAALVCRFVLRHLVLAVPLRVLVVLWALIVSISRVMLGRHNMTDVLFGLLLGYALYGVVEHCWLSPATAPTLFALWSR
;
A
#
# COMPACT_ATOMS: atom_id res chain seq x y z
N GLN A 1 -29.85 -8.53 -6.29
CA GLN A 1 -29.43 -8.15 -7.66
C GLN A 1 -28.72 -9.34 -8.28
N GLN A 2 -29.29 -9.93 -9.34
CA GLN A 2 -28.61 -10.96 -10.14
C GLN A 2 -27.42 -10.30 -10.85
N LEU A 3 -26.20 -10.73 -10.52
CA LEU A 3 -24.98 -10.26 -11.19
C LEU A 3 -24.99 -10.70 -12.66
N ASN A 4 -24.59 -9.81 -13.55
CA ASN A 4 -24.43 -10.10 -14.98
C ASN A 4 -23.49 -11.33 -15.15
N PRO A 5 -23.85 -12.33 -15.99
CA PRO A 5 -23.06 -13.55 -16.19
C PRO A 5 -21.59 -13.28 -16.51
N THR A 6 -21.27 -12.22 -17.25
CA THR A 6 -19.88 -11.85 -17.54
C THR A 6 -19.11 -11.45 -16.27
N MET A 7 -19.75 -10.72 -15.35
CA MET A 7 -19.12 -10.35 -14.07
C MET A 7 -18.90 -11.57 -13.17
N VAL A 8 -19.81 -12.54 -13.24
CA VAL A 8 -19.64 -13.82 -12.53
C VAL A 8 -18.44 -14.59 -13.09
N SER A 9 -18.29 -14.66 -14.42
CA SER A 9 -17.15 -15.31 -15.06
C SER A 9 -15.82 -14.62 -14.72
N LEU A 10 -15.75 -13.29 -14.76
CA LEU A 10 -14.55 -12.54 -14.39
C LEU A 10 -14.17 -12.74 -12.92
N LEU A 11 -15.16 -12.74 -12.03
CA LEU A 11 -14.94 -13.03 -10.61
C LEU A 11 -14.41 -14.45 -10.41
N ALA A 12 -14.95 -15.44 -11.12
CA ALA A 12 -14.50 -16.82 -11.05
C ALA A 12 -13.05 -16.97 -11.52
N ILE A 13 -12.67 -16.29 -12.60
CA ILE A 13 -11.29 -16.28 -13.12
C ILE A 13 -10.33 -15.68 -12.08
N ASP A 14 -10.68 -14.53 -11.50
CA ASP A 14 -9.85 -13.88 -10.47
C ASP A 14 -9.68 -14.76 -9.22
N LEU A 15 -10.76 -15.40 -8.76
CA LEU A 15 -10.69 -16.33 -7.63
C LEU A 15 -9.85 -17.58 -7.94
N TRP A 16 -10.00 -18.15 -9.14
CA TRP A 16 -9.21 -19.30 -9.57
C TRP A 16 -7.73 -18.97 -9.67
N ALA A 17 -7.39 -17.84 -10.31
CA ALA A 17 -6.02 -17.38 -10.46
C ALA A 17 -5.38 -17.04 -9.11
N SER A 18 -6.12 -16.33 -8.24
CA SER A 18 -5.67 -15.99 -6.88
C SER A 18 -5.40 -17.22 -6.04
N LYS A 19 -6.27 -18.25 -6.13
CA LYS A 19 -6.07 -19.52 -5.42
C LYS A 19 -4.82 -20.26 -5.92
N ARG A 20 -4.57 -20.27 -7.23
CA ARG A 20 -3.39 -20.91 -7.82
C ARG A 20 -2.09 -20.19 -7.44
N LEU A 21 -2.15 -18.88 -7.26
CA LEU A 21 -1.01 -18.06 -6.85
C LEU A 21 -0.80 -17.98 -5.34
N GLY A 22 -1.76 -18.45 -4.53
CA GLY A 22 -1.68 -18.54 -3.06
C GLY A 22 -0.69 -19.59 -2.55
N VAL A 23 0.49 -19.69 -3.15
CA VAL A 23 1.49 -20.74 -2.92
C VAL A 23 2.19 -20.66 -1.56
N CYS A 24 2.04 -19.54 -0.83
CA CYS A 24 2.58 -19.33 0.52
C CYS A 24 1.47 -19.17 1.58
N ALA A 25 0.23 -19.57 1.28
CA ALA A 25 -0.92 -19.36 2.17
C ALA A 25 -0.82 -20.19 3.48
N GLY A 26 -0.23 -21.38 3.44
CA GLY A 26 0.00 -22.22 4.62
C GLY A 26 1.19 -23.17 4.48
N GLU A 27 1.48 -23.93 5.54
CA GLU A 27 2.60 -24.88 5.60
C GLU A 27 2.46 -26.02 4.58
N GLY A 28 1.23 -26.44 4.26
CA GLY A 28 0.95 -27.41 3.21
C GLY A 28 0.86 -26.83 1.79
N SER A 29 1.15 -25.53 1.59
CA SER A 29 1.19 -24.92 0.26
C SER A 29 2.55 -25.17 -0.41
N ALA A 30 2.60 -25.13 -1.75
CA ALA A 30 3.79 -25.46 -2.52
C ALA A 30 5.06 -24.75 -2.05
N TRP A 31 4.96 -23.47 -1.68
CA TRP A 31 6.06 -22.64 -1.14
C TRP A 31 5.80 -22.20 0.31
N GLY A 32 5.17 -23.08 1.11
CA GLY A 32 4.88 -22.80 2.51
C GLY A 32 6.10 -22.40 3.35
N SER A 33 7.28 -22.95 3.04
CA SER A 33 8.55 -22.60 3.70
C SER A 33 9.00 -21.15 3.47
N ALA A 34 8.58 -20.52 2.36
CA ALA A 34 8.87 -19.12 2.07
C ALA A 34 7.93 -18.13 2.79
N ARG A 35 6.92 -18.64 3.52
CA ARG A 35 5.95 -17.82 4.24
C ARG A 35 6.57 -16.82 5.23
N PRO A 36 7.57 -17.17 6.06
CA PRO A 36 8.21 -16.20 6.96
C PRO A 36 8.84 -15.02 6.22
N LEU A 37 9.50 -15.29 5.09
CA LEU A 37 10.06 -14.24 4.22
C LEU A 37 8.96 -13.32 3.69
N MET A 38 7.84 -13.89 3.24
CA MET A 38 6.69 -13.10 2.78
C MET A 38 6.07 -12.25 3.89
N LYS A 39 6.12 -12.71 5.16
CA LYS A 39 5.71 -11.89 6.31
C LYS A 39 6.66 -10.72 6.56
N VAL A 40 7.97 -10.90 6.38
CA VAL A 40 8.93 -9.78 6.46
C VAL A 40 8.66 -8.75 5.37
N ILE A 41 8.39 -9.22 4.15
CA ILE A 41 7.98 -8.35 3.03
C ILE A 41 6.66 -7.61 3.36
N GLU A 42 5.68 -8.30 3.97
CA GLU A 42 4.42 -7.68 4.46
C GLU A 42 4.70 -6.52 5.41
N VAL A 43 5.62 -6.68 6.38
CA VAL A 43 6.00 -5.61 7.32
C VAL A 43 6.56 -4.38 6.59
N SER A 44 7.38 -4.57 5.55
CA SER A 44 7.95 -3.45 4.78
C SER A 44 6.88 -2.62 4.05
N GLY A 45 5.76 -3.23 3.67
CA GLY A 45 4.62 -2.56 3.05
C GLY A 45 3.59 -2.03 4.04
N HIS A 46 3.80 -2.22 5.35
CA HIS A 46 2.82 -1.90 6.38
C HIS A 46 2.79 -0.40 6.69
N GLY A 47 1.62 0.16 7.00
CA GLY A 47 1.48 1.62 7.21
C GLY A 47 2.21 2.15 8.46
N ILE A 48 2.24 1.35 9.53
CA ILE A 48 2.83 1.76 10.83
C ILE A 48 4.32 2.17 10.69
N PRO A 49 5.24 1.34 10.14
CA PRO A 49 6.63 1.76 9.94
C PRO A 49 6.77 3.04 9.11
N TRP A 50 6.00 3.18 8.02
CA TRP A 50 6.06 4.37 7.16
C TRP A 50 5.57 5.64 7.86
N LEU A 51 4.46 5.55 8.60
CA LEU A 51 3.91 6.69 9.35
C LEU A 51 4.86 7.11 10.48
N LEU A 52 5.34 6.15 11.28
CA LEU A 52 6.26 6.44 12.39
C LEU A 52 7.59 6.99 11.87
N GLY A 53 8.17 6.39 10.83
CA GLY A 53 9.43 6.86 10.24
C GLY A 53 9.31 8.26 9.64
N THR A 54 8.21 8.54 8.94
CA THR A 54 7.96 9.88 8.36
C THR A 54 7.76 10.92 9.45
N PHE A 55 6.99 10.60 10.49
CA PHE A 55 6.77 11.50 11.63
C PHE A 55 8.07 11.76 12.40
N TYR A 56 8.84 10.71 12.70
CA TYR A 56 10.15 10.83 13.34
C TYR A 56 11.10 11.71 12.53
N GLY A 57 11.18 11.48 11.21
CA GLY A 57 11.99 12.31 10.32
C GLY A 57 11.55 13.76 10.32
N LEU A 58 10.24 14.02 10.35
CA LEU A 58 9.68 15.37 10.35
C LEU A 58 10.04 16.12 11.65
N CYS A 59 10.03 15.44 12.80
CA CYS A 59 10.43 16.00 14.09
C CYS A 59 11.94 16.29 14.20
N HIS A 60 12.79 15.54 13.50
CA HIS A 60 14.26 15.63 13.61
C HIS A 60 14.95 16.29 12.41
N SER A 61 14.21 16.67 11.37
CA SER A 61 14.80 17.33 10.21
C SER A 61 15.06 18.80 10.50
N ASP A 62 16.27 19.29 10.27
CA ASP A 62 16.61 20.72 10.37
C ASP A 62 16.40 21.48 9.05
N SER A 63 16.43 20.75 7.93
CA SER A 63 16.25 21.34 6.60
C SER A 63 14.77 21.63 6.30
N SER A 64 14.47 22.86 5.89
CA SER A 64 13.12 23.27 5.45
C SER A 64 12.63 22.46 4.26
N ALA A 65 13.52 22.18 3.30
CA ALA A 65 13.20 21.34 2.14
C ALA A 65 12.89 19.89 2.55
N ALA A 66 13.63 19.33 3.52
CA ALA A 66 13.35 17.99 4.03
C ALA A 66 11.99 17.93 4.75
N ARG A 67 11.67 18.95 5.56
CA ARG A 67 10.36 19.08 6.23
C ARG A 67 9.22 19.15 5.23
N GLU A 68 9.36 19.93 4.16
CA GLU A 68 8.35 20.03 3.10
C GLU A 68 8.08 18.66 2.44
N VAL A 69 9.13 17.94 2.06
CA VAL A 69 9.01 16.61 1.46
C VAL A 69 8.37 15.63 2.45
N LEU A 70 8.83 15.59 3.71
CA LEU A 70 8.30 14.67 4.72
C LEU A 70 6.84 14.98 5.09
N LEU A 71 6.45 16.25 5.11
CA LEU A 71 5.07 16.66 5.37
C LEU A 71 4.13 16.21 4.24
N ASN A 72 4.57 16.32 2.98
CA ASN A 72 3.81 15.79 1.85
C ASN A 72 3.78 14.26 1.81
N LEU A 73 4.85 13.59 2.24
CA LEU A 73 4.84 12.13 2.41
C LEU A 73 3.84 11.71 3.49
N LEU A 74 3.80 12.42 4.62
CA LEU A 74 2.83 12.17 5.69
C LEU A 74 1.40 12.38 5.19
N PHE A 75 1.15 13.49 4.50
CA PHE A 75 -0.14 13.77 3.86
C PHE A 75 -0.55 12.64 2.91
N ALA A 76 0.36 12.17 2.06
CA ALA A 76 0.11 11.09 1.13
C ALA A 76 -0.22 9.75 1.82
N LEU A 77 0.49 9.41 2.90
CA LEU A 77 0.23 8.20 3.70
C LEU A 77 -1.11 8.26 4.44
N LEU A 78 -1.49 9.43 4.97
CA LEU A 78 -2.79 9.64 5.59
C LEU A 78 -3.92 9.58 4.57
N LEU A 79 -3.74 10.19 3.40
CA LEU A 79 -4.70 10.12 2.30
C LEU A 79 -4.91 8.66 1.84
N ASP A 80 -3.84 7.88 1.67
CA ASP A 80 -3.91 6.44 1.38
C ASP A 80 -4.72 5.68 2.45
N LEU A 81 -4.41 5.91 3.73
CA LEU A 81 -5.10 5.24 4.84
C LEU A 81 -6.60 5.52 4.83
N VAL A 82 -7.00 6.78 4.69
CA VAL A 82 -8.41 7.21 4.64
C VAL A 82 -9.10 6.63 3.41
N MET A 83 -8.49 6.75 2.22
CA MET A 83 -9.10 6.27 0.98
C MET A 83 -9.27 4.76 0.96
N VAL A 84 -8.28 4.00 1.43
CA VAL A 84 -8.39 2.55 1.57
C VAL A 84 -9.51 2.18 2.55
N ALA A 85 -9.61 2.87 3.69
CA ALA A 85 -10.66 2.62 4.68
C ALA A 85 -12.06 2.89 4.11
N VAL A 86 -12.23 4.01 3.39
CA VAL A 86 -13.48 4.38 2.73
C VAL A 86 -13.86 3.32 1.68
N VAL A 87 -12.96 2.98 0.76
CA VAL A 87 -13.26 1.99 -0.30
C VAL A 87 -13.56 0.62 0.29
N LYS A 88 -12.82 0.18 1.34
CA LYS A 88 -13.13 -1.06 2.07
C LYS A 88 -14.55 -1.02 2.67
N GLY A 89 -14.92 0.10 3.28
CA GLY A 89 -16.24 0.32 3.87
C GLY A 89 -17.37 0.33 2.85
N LEU A 90 -17.11 0.78 1.61
CA LEU A 90 -18.09 0.82 0.52
C LEU A 90 -18.24 -0.54 -0.18
N VAL A 91 -17.12 -1.16 -0.56
CA VAL A 91 -17.12 -2.37 -1.40
C VAL A 91 -17.36 -3.64 -0.57
N LYS A 92 -16.87 -3.68 0.67
CA LYS A 92 -17.07 -4.79 1.62
C LYS A 92 -16.75 -6.19 1.07
N ARG A 93 -15.77 -6.30 0.15
CA ARG A 93 -15.37 -7.58 -0.45
C ARG A 93 -14.76 -8.53 0.60
N PRO A 94 -15.21 -9.79 0.69
CA PRO A 94 -14.63 -10.76 1.62
C PRO A 94 -13.21 -11.18 1.18
N ARG A 95 -12.35 -11.50 2.17
CA ARG A 95 -11.01 -12.06 1.91
C ARG A 95 -11.07 -13.48 1.31
N PRO A 96 -10.01 -13.91 0.61
CA PRO A 96 -9.91 -15.30 0.12
C PRO A 96 -10.11 -16.32 1.25
N THR A 97 -10.77 -17.43 0.94
CA THR A 97 -11.16 -18.46 1.93
C THR A 97 -9.98 -19.17 2.59
N HIS A 98 -8.83 -19.19 1.93
CA HIS A 98 -7.57 -19.76 2.43
C HIS A 98 -6.71 -18.73 3.20
N ASN A 99 -7.24 -17.55 3.53
CA ASN A 99 -6.52 -16.56 4.32
C ASN A 99 -6.38 -17.01 5.78
N LYS A 100 -5.14 -17.17 6.25
CA LYS A 100 -4.86 -17.33 7.68
C LYS A 100 -5.00 -15.99 8.41
N MET A 101 -5.58 -15.98 9.61
CA MET A 101 -5.76 -14.77 10.45
C MET A 101 -4.51 -14.49 11.30
N ASP A 102 -3.36 -14.36 10.65
CA ASP A 102 -2.03 -14.21 11.28
C ASP A 102 -1.27 -13.00 10.72
N MET A 103 -1.99 -11.90 10.53
CA MET A 103 -1.43 -10.66 9.97
C MET A 103 -0.73 -9.84 11.05
N PHE A 104 0.37 -9.17 10.67
CA PHE A 104 1.29 -8.49 11.60
C PHE A 104 0.58 -7.53 12.57
N VAL A 105 -0.52 -6.90 12.14
CA VAL A 105 -1.51 -6.24 13.00
C VAL A 105 -2.87 -6.45 12.34
N THR A 106 -3.87 -6.91 13.09
CA THR A 106 -5.27 -6.98 12.64
C THR A 106 -6.08 -5.90 13.35
N ILE A 107 -6.44 -4.84 12.62
CA ILE A 107 -7.45 -3.88 13.09
C ILE A 107 -8.82 -4.39 12.60
N SER A 108 -9.92 -4.09 13.29
CA SER A 108 -11.28 -4.50 12.88
C SER A 108 -11.64 -4.12 11.43
N VAL A 109 -11.04 -3.05 10.90
CA VAL A 109 -11.15 -2.57 9.50
C VAL A 109 -10.50 -3.53 8.48
N ASP A 110 -9.67 -4.48 8.93
CA ASP A 110 -9.00 -5.44 8.06
C ASP A 110 -9.86 -6.63 7.62
N LYS A 111 -11.15 -6.65 7.96
CA LYS A 111 -12.08 -7.71 7.54
C LYS A 111 -12.26 -7.79 6.02
N TYR A 112 -12.10 -6.67 5.30
CA TYR A 112 -12.33 -6.58 3.85
C TYR A 112 -11.02 -6.63 3.03
N SER A 113 -11.11 -7.24 1.84
CA SER A 113 -9.96 -7.47 0.95
C SER A 113 -9.73 -6.37 -0.09
N PHE A 114 -10.79 -5.71 -0.55
CA PHE A 114 -10.71 -4.71 -1.62
C PHE A 114 -10.68 -3.28 -1.05
N PRO A 115 -9.71 -2.43 -1.43
CA PRO A 115 -8.52 -2.73 -2.22
C PRO A 115 -7.37 -3.23 -1.32
N SER A 116 -6.28 -3.69 -1.93
CA SER A 116 -5.07 -4.05 -1.19
C SER A 116 -4.34 -2.81 -0.68
N GLY A 117 -4.51 -2.50 0.60
CA GLY A 117 -3.84 -1.36 1.25
C GLY A 117 -2.31 -1.45 1.33
N HIS A 118 -1.70 -2.61 1.08
CA HIS A 118 -0.24 -2.71 0.94
C HIS A 118 0.19 -2.34 -0.49
N ALA A 119 -0.58 -2.75 -1.50
CA ALA A 119 -0.30 -2.41 -2.89
C ALA A 119 -0.51 -0.93 -3.18
N THR A 120 -1.56 -0.31 -2.61
CA THR A 120 -1.80 1.15 -2.72
C THR A 120 -0.62 1.95 -2.18
N ARG A 121 -0.21 1.66 -0.95
CA ARG A 121 0.92 2.33 -0.30
C ARG A 121 2.23 2.10 -1.04
N ALA A 122 2.50 0.87 -1.46
CA ALA A 122 3.72 0.54 -2.17
C ALA A 122 3.84 1.33 -3.49
N ALA A 123 2.76 1.43 -4.27
CA ALA A 123 2.72 2.24 -5.48
C ALA A 123 2.87 3.74 -5.21
N LEU A 124 2.16 4.25 -4.20
CA LEU A 124 2.22 5.66 -3.79
C LEU A 124 3.63 6.06 -3.35
N VAL A 125 4.23 5.28 -2.45
CA VAL A 125 5.57 5.53 -1.92
C VAL A 125 6.62 5.37 -3.02
N CYS A 126 6.48 4.36 -3.87
CA CYS A 126 7.37 4.19 -5.02
C CYS A 126 7.38 5.43 -5.92
N ARG A 127 6.21 5.92 -6.32
CA ARG A 127 6.10 7.12 -7.17
C ARG A 127 6.65 8.36 -6.45
N PHE A 128 6.34 8.53 -5.16
CA PHE A 128 6.85 9.62 -4.33
C PHE A 128 8.38 9.64 -4.30
N VAL A 129 9.00 8.51 -3.97
CA VAL A 129 10.45 8.36 -3.86
C VAL A 129 11.14 8.64 -5.21
N LEU A 130 10.61 8.10 -6.30
CA LEU A 130 11.18 8.29 -7.64
C LEU A 130 11.13 9.76 -8.12
N ARG A 131 10.16 10.54 -7.62
CA ARG A 131 9.97 11.94 -7.99
C ARG A 131 10.83 12.89 -7.15
N HIS A 132 10.95 12.63 -5.84
CA HIS A 132 11.56 13.58 -4.90
C HIS A 132 12.97 13.22 -4.45
N LEU A 133 13.40 11.96 -4.57
CA LEU A 133 14.76 11.56 -4.23
C LEU A 133 15.63 11.45 -5.48
N VAL A 134 16.81 12.08 -5.42
CA VAL A 134 17.84 11.93 -6.45
C VAL A 134 18.52 10.57 -6.25
N LEU A 135 18.00 9.56 -6.94
CA LEU A 135 18.48 8.19 -6.87
C LEU A 135 19.26 7.80 -8.13
N ALA A 136 20.36 7.06 -7.93
CA ALA A 136 21.04 6.35 -9.00
C ALA A 136 20.09 5.34 -9.68
N VAL A 137 20.31 5.06 -10.96
CA VAL A 137 19.45 4.16 -11.75
C VAL A 137 19.19 2.80 -11.07
N PRO A 138 20.19 2.11 -10.49
CA PRO A 138 19.95 0.84 -9.80
C PRO A 138 18.98 0.97 -8.62
N LEU A 139 19.08 2.05 -7.84
CA LEU A 139 18.18 2.29 -6.71
C LEU A 139 16.74 2.55 -7.16
N ARG A 140 16.55 3.26 -8.28
CA ARG A 140 15.22 3.46 -8.87
C ARG A 140 14.57 2.12 -9.22
N VAL A 141 15.33 1.22 -9.84
CA VAL A 141 14.87 -0.13 -10.17
C VAL A 141 14.51 -0.91 -8.90
N LEU A 142 15.34 -0.85 -7.86
CA LEU A 142 15.06 -1.54 -6.58
C LEU A 142 13.77 -1.06 -5.92
N VAL A 143 13.45 0.24 -5.99
CA VAL A 143 12.19 0.78 -5.43
C VAL A 143 10.97 0.24 -6.19
N VAL A 144 11.04 0.17 -7.53
CA VAL A 144 9.97 -0.41 -8.34
C VAL A 144 9.82 -1.91 -8.05
N LEU A 145 10.94 -2.64 -7.98
CA LEU A 145 10.94 -4.06 -7.65
C LEU A 145 10.36 -4.32 -6.27
N TRP A 146 10.72 -3.51 -5.26
CA TRP A 146 10.13 -3.59 -3.93
C TRP A 146 8.60 -3.45 -3.99
N ALA A 147 8.08 -2.45 -4.72
CA ALA A 147 6.65 -2.23 -4.83
C ALA A 147 5.91 -3.43 -5.47
N LEU A 148 6.52 -4.03 -6.49
CA LEU A 148 6.01 -5.24 -7.14
C LEU A 148 6.07 -6.46 -6.22
N ILE A 149 7.18 -6.66 -5.51
CA ILE A 149 7.37 -7.79 -4.58
C ILE A 149 6.36 -7.69 -3.43
N VAL A 150 6.18 -6.52 -2.82
CA VAL A 150 5.16 -6.30 -1.79
C VAL A 150 3.78 -6.65 -2.33
N SER A 151 3.44 -6.20 -3.54
CA SER A 151 2.15 -6.43 -4.17
C SER A 151 1.89 -7.91 -4.46
N ILE A 152 2.86 -8.61 -5.05
CA ILE A 152 2.77 -10.05 -5.35
C ILE A 152 2.68 -10.87 -4.06
N SER A 153 3.43 -10.48 -3.01
CA SER A 153 3.40 -11.17 -1.71
C SER A 153 1.98 -11.26 -1.12
N ARG A 154 1.11 -10.27 -1.40
CA ARG A 154 -0.28 -10.25 -0.91
C ARG A 154 -1.12 -11.38 -1.48
N VAL A 155 -0.91 -11.70 -2.76
CA VAL A 155 -1.58 -12.82 -3.43
C VAL A 155 -0.95 -14.14 -2.98
N MET A 156 0.38 -14.21 -2.90
CA MET A 156 1.10 -15.42 -2.47
C MET A 156 0.74 -15.86 -1.05
N LEU A 157 0.61 -14.92 -0.12
CA LEU A 157 0.16 -15.18 1.25
C LEU A 157 -1.33 -15.51 1.34
N GLY A 158 -2.10 -15.37 0.26
CA GLY A 158 -3.53 -15.58 0.22
C GLY A 158 -4.34 -14.48 0.93
N ARG A 159 -3.76 -13.29 1.10
CA ARG A 159 -4.39 -12.16 1.84
C ARG A 159 -5.41 -11.41 1.00
N HIS A 160 -5.18 -11.36 -0.31
CA HIS A 160 -5.89 -10.56 -1.29
C HIS A 160 -6.01 -11.31 -2.62
N ASN A 161 -7.04 -10.98 -3.41
CA ASN A 161 -7.17 -11.44 -4.78
C ASN A 161 -6.28 -10.60 -5.72
N MET A 162 -6.01 -11.09 -6.94
CA MET A 162 -5.19 -10.37 -7.92
C MET A 162 -5.80 -9.00 -8.26
N THR A 163 -7.12 -8.94 -8.44
CA THR A 163 -7.82 -7.67 -8.72
C THR A 163 -7.73 -6.67 -7.55
N ASP A 164 -7.72 -7.12 -6.30
CA ASP A 164 -7.53 -6.26 -5.13
C ASP A 164 -6.16 -5.56 -5.18
N VAL A 165 -5.13 -6.28 -5.65
CA VAL A 165 -3.75 -5.81 -5.78
C VAL A 165 -3.60 -4.90 -6.98
N LEU A 166 -4.13 -5.27 -8.14
CA LEU A 166 -4.07 -4.45 -9.35
C LEU A 166 -4.76 -3.10 -9.15
N PHE A 167 -5.98 -3.12 -8.60
CA PHE A 167 -6.68 -1.87 -8.28
C PHE A 167 -5.94 -1.09 -7.20
N GLY A 168 -5.35 -1.79 -6.21
CA GLY A 168 -4.51 -1.15 -5.21
C GLY A 168 -3.35 -0.35 -5.83
N LEU A 169 -2.59 -0.96 -6.74
CA LEU A 169 -1.50 -0.28 -7.46
C LEU A 169 -1.99 0.96 -8.22
N LEU A 170 -3.10 0.83 -8.95
CA LEU A 170 -3.69 1.94 -9.72
C LEU A 170 -4.17 3.07 -8.80
N LEU A 171 -4.87 2.74 -7.71
CA LEU A 171 -5.34 3.71 -6.73
C LEU A 171 -4.16 4.44 -6.08
N GLY A 172 -3.12 3.71 -5.64
CA GLY A 172 -1.93 4.32 -5.05
C GLY A 172 -1.22 5.29 -6.01
N TYR A 173 -1.09 4.89 -7.27
CA TYR A 173 -0.53 5.76 -8.32
C TYR A 173 -1.38 7.03 -8.53
N ALA A 174 -2.70 6.90 -8.55
CA ALA A 174 -3.64 8.02 -8.70
C ALA A 174 -3.62 8.97 -7.48
N LEU A 175 -3.59 8.41 -6.27
CA LEU A 175 -3.56 9.18 -5.02
C LEU A 175 -2.31 10.07 -4.93
N TYR A 176 -1.15 9.58 -5.37
CA TYR A 176 0.02 10.44 -5.46
C TYR A 176 -0.17 11.58 -6.47
N GLY A 177 -0.91 11.36 -7.58
CA GLY A 177 -1.25 12.44 -8.51
C GLY A 177 -2.08 13.56 -7.83
N VAL A 178 -2.96 13.20 -6.90
CA VAL A 178 -3.70 14.17 -6.07
C VAL A 178 -2.75 14.92 -5.14
N VAL A 179 -1.81 14.22 -4.50
CA VAL A 179 -0.80 14.85 -3.62
C VAL A 179 0.08 15.82 -4.41
N GLU A 180 0.51 15.46 -5.61
CA GLU A 180 1.31 16.31 -6.50
C GLU A 180 0.53 17.58 -6.89
N HIS A 181 -0.79 17.48 -7.09
CA HIS A 181 -1.63 18.63 -7.39
C HIS A 181 -1.90 19.52 -6.16
N CYS A 182 -2.04 18.92 -4.99
CA CYS A 182 -2.32 19.59 -3.71
C CYS A 182 -1.05 19.78 -2.86
N TRP A 183 0.10 20.00 -3.50
CA TRP A 183 1.39 20.02 -2.81
C TRP A 183 1.46 21.12 -1.74
N LEU A 184 1.84 20.71 -0.53
CA LEU A 184 1.93 21.59 0.63
C LEU A 184 3.34 22.19 0.70
N SER A 185 3.45 23.46 0.34
CA SER A 185 4.68 24.24 0.35
C SER A 185 4.56 25.41 1.34
N PRO A 186 5.66 26.07 1.70
CA PRO A 186 5.61 27.29 2.53
C PRO A 186 4.69 28.37 1.97
N ALA A 187 4.50 28.42 0.65
CA ALA A 187 3.60 29.37 0.00
C ALA A 187 2.11 28.95 0.12
N THR A 188 1.81 27.66 0.01
CA THR A 188 0.43 27.15 0.02
C THR A 188 -0.10 26.86 1.43
N ALA A 189 0.77 26.56 2.39
CA ALA A 189 0.40 26.24 3.77
C ALA A 189 1.31 26.92 4.82
N PRO A 190 1.44 28.26 4.81
CA PRO A 190 2.41 28.98 5.64
C PRO A 190 2.25 28.70 7.15
N THR A 191 1.02 28.46 7.61
CA THR A 191 0.73 28.15 9.02
C THR A 191 1.33 26.83 9.48
N LEU A 192 1.40 25.81 8.63
CA LEU A 192 2.03 24.53 8.96
C LEU A 192 3.54 24.67 9.10
N PHE A 193 4.16 25.46 8.23
CA PHE A 193 5.61 25.69 8.26
C PHE A 193 6.03 26.66 9.37
N ALA A 194 5.14 27.56 9.80
CA ALA A 194 5.36 28.48 10.91
C ALA A 194 5.55 27.77 12.27
N LEU A 195 5.12 26.51 12.40
CA LEU A 195 5.37 25.68 13.59
C LEU A 195 6.87 25.39 13.80
N TRP A 196 7.65 25.43 12.72
CA TRP A 196 9.07 25.10 12.70
C TRP A 196 10.00 26.31 12.67
N SER A 197 9.44 27.51 12.55
CA SER A 197 10.16 28.78 12.62
C SER A 197 10.10 29.43 14.01
N ARG A 198 9.44 28.77 14.98
CA ARG A 198 9.43 29.14 16.40
C ARG A 198 10.49 28.36 17.14
#